data_AF-A0A529HXT3-F1
#
_entry.id   AF-A0A529HXT3-F1
#
_cell.length_a   1.000
_cell.length_b   1.000
_cell.length_c   1.000
_cell.angle_alpha   90.00
_cell.angle_beta   90.00
_cell.angle_gamma   90.00
#
_symmetry.space_group_name_H-M   'P 1'
#
loop_
_entity.id
_entity.type
_entity.pdbx_description
1 polymer ?
#
loop_
_entity_poly.entity_id
_entity_poly.type
_entity_poly.pdbx_seq_one_letter_code
_entity_poly.pdbx_strand_id
1 'polypeptide(L)'
;MSAVSNPKRTPLFRLITIASSAMGSFILGLWGLRFGFGDGLAGMSAGTMAAIIAALCALSAGGAAMSFFAGIDESAEYVFKETHFDKMTGLLTRQAIVGKVAAAAAETLETGEPVYLIDIDIDRFKQINDAIGYSHGDELIRAFTKRLKES
;
A
#
# COMPACT_ATOMS: atom_id res chain seq x y z
N MET A 1 8.35 17.89 3.20
CA MET A 1 7.85 16.50 3.27
C MET A 1 8.81 15.64 2.48
N SER A 2 9.40 14.62 3.11
CA SER A 2 10.31 13.68 2.47
C SER A 2 9.62 12.96 1.30
N ALA A 3 10.30 12.86 0.16
CA ALA A 3 9.80 12.13 -1.00
C ALA A 3 9.39 10.71 -0.57
N VAL A 4 8.10 10.42 -0.63
CA VAL A 4 7.57 9.08 -0.32
C VAL A 4 8.05 8.16 -1.44
N SER A 5 9.06 7.35 -1.15
CA SER A 5 9.58 6.38 -2.10
C SER A 5 8.58 5.26 -2.30
N ASN A 6 8.44 4.79 -3.53
CA ASN A 6 7.71 3.57 -3.88
C ASN A 6 7.94 2.48 -2.82
N PRO A 7 6.92 1.84 -2.23
CA PRO A 7 7.10 0.77 -1.26
C PRO A 7 7.97 -0.33 -1.86
N LYS A 8 9.26 -0.28 -1.57
CA LYS A 8 10.22 -1.29 -1.97
C LYS A 8 10.03 -2.42 -0.98
N ARG A 9 9.33 -3.49 -1.40
CA ARG A 9 9.24 -4.75 -0.65
C ARG A 9 10.59 -5.04 -0.01
N THR A 10 10.66 -4.96 1.32
CA THR A 10 11.93 -5.01 2.03
C THR A 10 12.62 -6.34 1.72
N PRO A 11 13.96 -6.37 1.65
CA PRO A 11 14.69 -7.60 1.39
C PRO A 11 14.34 -8.69 2.42
N LEU A 12 14.04 -8.30 3.67
CA LEU A 12 13.55 -9.19 4.72
C LEU A 12 12.23 -9.88 4.35
N PHE A 13 11.27 -9.14 3.81
CA PHE A 13 9.97 -9.67 3.40
C PHE A 13 10.09 -10.70 2.26
N ARG A 14 10.95 -10.40 1.27
CA ARG A 14 11.27 -11.33 0.18
C ARG A 14 11.93 -12.60 0.73
N LEU A 15 12.84 -12.44 1.69
CA LEU A 15 13.56 -13.54 2.31
C LEU A 15 12.62 -14.46 3.11
N ILE A 16 11.68 -13.91 3.87
CA ILE A 16 10.67 -14.68 4.62
C ILE A 16 9.77 -15.48 3.68
N THR A 17 9.33 -14.86 2.57
CA THR A 17 8.48 -15.53 1.57
C THR A 17 9.21 -16.67 0.87
N ILE A 18 10.46 -16.43 0.46
CA ILE A 18 11.31 -17.45 -0.16
C ILE A 18 11.62 -18.56 0.85
N ALA A 19 11.94 -18.22 2.09
CA ALA A 19 12.26 -19.18 3.15
C ALA A 19 11.07 -20.08 3.48
N SER A 20 9.83 -19.55 3.55
CA SER A 20 8.65 -20.36 3.84
C SER A 20 8.33 -21.38 2.74
N SER A 21 8.49 -20.98 1.48
CA SER A 21 8.29 -21.87 0.32
C SER A 21 9.45 -22.88 0.15
N ALA A 22 10.69 -22.43 0.37
CA ALA A 22 11.88 -23.26 0.28
C ALA A 22 11.94 -24.30 1.40
N MET A 23 11.53 -23.96 2.63
CA MET A 23 11.53 -24.88 3.77
C MET A 23 10.59 -26.07 3.50
N GLY A 24 9.40 -25.83 2.96
CA GLY A 24 8.46 -26.91 2.60
C GLY A 24 9.04 -27.85 1.55
N SER A 25 9.59 -27.30 0.46
CA SER A 25 10.21 -28.09 -0.61
C SER A 25 11.47 -28.84 -0.15
N PHE A 26 12.29 -28.23 0.71
CA PHE A 26 13.52 -28.82 1.23
C PHE A 26 13.24 -29.98 2.19
N ILE A 27 12.25 -29.84 3.10
CA ILE A 27 11.84 -30.92 3.99
C ILE A 27 11.29 -32.10 3.17
N LEU A 28 10.48 -31.84 2.14
CA LEU A 28 9.96 -32.89 1.24
C LEU A 28 11.08 -33.58 0.44
N GLY A 29 12.07 -32.83 -0.03
CA GLY A 29 13.22 -33.36 -0.77
C GLY A 29 14.14 -34.23 0.07
N LEU A 30 14.50 -33.78 1.28
CA LEU A 30 15.29 -34.58 2.23
C LEU A 30 14.54 -35.85 2.64
N TRP A 31 13.23 -35.76 2.80
CA TRP A 31 12.38 -36.90 3.11
C TRP A 31 12.34 -37.92 1.97
N GLY A 32 12.16 -37.49 0.72
CA GLY A 32 12.15 -38.37 -0.46
C GLY A 32 13.51 -39.04 -0.73
N LEU A 33 14.61 -38.32 -0.54
CA LEU A 33 15.97 -38.85 -0.73
C LEU A 33 16.39 -39.85 0.36
N ARG A 34 15.91 -39.67 1.59
CA ARG A 34 16.30 -40.52 2.72
C ARG A 34 15.61 -41.88 2.71
N PHE A 35 14.44 -42.03 2.07
CA PHE A 35 13.55 -43.14 2.40
C PHE A 35 12.82 -43.89 1.27
N GLY A 36 13.01 -43.56 -0.01
CA GLY A 36 12.61 -44.42 -1.15
C GLY A 36 11.25 -45.11 -1.04
N PHE A 37 10.19 -44.48 -1.58
CA PHE A 37 8.78 -44.93 -1.63
C PHE A 37 8.54 -46.43 -1.31
N GLY A 38 8.17 -46.74 -0.06
CA GLY A 38 7.78 -48.08 0.42
C GLY A 38 6.82 -48.00 1.62
N ASP A 39 6.06 -49.08 1.86
CA ASP A 39 4.78 -49.12 2.62
C ASP A 39 4.84 -48.94 4.16
N GLY A 40 5.89 -48.32 4.71
CA GLY A 40 5.91 -47.99 6.13
C GLY A 40 7.21 -47.36 6.58
N LEU A 41 7.11 -46.22 7.27
CA LEU A 41 8.26 -45.41 7.68
C LEU A 41 8.34 -45.33 9.20
N ALA A 42 9.44 -45.80 9.81
CA ALA A 42 9.74 -45.61 11.25
C ALA A 42 8.60 -45.97 12.23
N GLY A 43 7.68 -46.88 11.84
CA GLY A 43 6.50 -47.25 12.62
C GLY A 43 5.31 -46.30 12.51
N MET A 44 5.39 -45.25 11.68
CA MET A 44 4.31 -44.29 11.43
C MET A 44 3.45 -44.71 10.24
N SER A 45 2.13 -44.59 10.39
CA SER A 45 1.18 -44.91 9.33
C SER A 45 1.29 -43.93 8.15
N ALA A 46 0.94 -44.39 6.94
CA ALA A 46 0.85 -43.54 5.75
C ALA A 46 -0.06 -42.32 5.95
N GLY A 47 -1.12 -42.46 6.75
CA GLY A 47 -2.01 -41.35 7.10
C GLY A 47 -1.32 -40.25 7.91
N THR A 48 -0.47 -40.63 8.87
CA THR A 48 0.31 -39.67 9.68
C THR A 48 1.31 -38.91 8.81
N MET A 49 1.91 -39.58 7.83
CA MET A 49 2.84 -38.95 6.88
C MET A 49 2.13 -37.96 5.96
N ALA A 50 0.98 -38.35 5.40
CA ALA A 50 0.17 -37.46 4.58
C ALA A 50 -0.30 -36.21 5.36
N ALA A 51 -0.64 -36.37 6.64
CA ALA A 51 -1.05 -35.26 7.50
C ALA A 51 0.08 -34.24 7.73
N ILE A 52 1.32 -34.70 7.96
CA ILE A 52 2.48 -33.81 8.13
C ILE A 52 2.78 -33.04 6.84
N ILE A 53 2.74 -33.73 5.70
CA ILE A 53 2.95 -33.11 4.39
C ILE A 53 1.88 -32.04 4.12
N ALA A 54 0.61 -32.38 4.35
CA ALA A 54 -0.50 -31.45 4.18
C ALA A 54 -0.34 -30.22 5.10
N ALA A 55 0.06 -30.42 6.36
CA ALA A 55 0.30 -29.33 7.30
C ALA A 55 1.44 -28.40 6.87
N LEU A 56 2.56 -28.95 6.39
CA LEU A 56 3.69 -28.16 5.89
C LEU A 56 3.34 -27.38 4.62
N CYS A 57 2.63 -28.02 3.68
CA CYS A 57 2.13 -27.34 2.48
C CYS A 57 1.16 -26.20 2.85
N ALA A 58 0.24 -26.45 3.78
CA ALA A 58 -0.71 -25.43 4.26
C ALA A 58 -0.01 -24.25 4.94
N LEU A 59 1.02 -24.50 5.76
CA LEU A 59 1.82 -23.44 6.38
C LEU A 59 2.58 -22.61 5.34
N SER A 60 3.17 -23.25 4.34
CA SER A 60 3.89 -22.55 3.27
C SER A 60 2.95 -21.69 2.42
N ALA A 61 1.78 -22.24 2.04
CA ALA A 61 0.75 -21.54 1.28
C ALA A 61 0.16 -20.37 2.08
N GLY A 62 -0.10 -20.56 3.37
CA GLY A 62 -0.56 -19.50 4.27
C GLY A 62 0.45 -18.36 4.38
N GLY A 63 1.74 -18.67 4.53
CA GLY A 63 2.82 -17.68 4.57
C GLY A 63 2.95 -16.88 3.27
N ALA A 64 2.85 -17.56 2.12
CA ALA A 64 2.87 -16.91 0.81
C ALA A 64 1.64 -16.01 0.59
N ALA A 65 0.45 -16.47 0.97
CA ALA A 65 -0.79 -15.71 0.87
C ALA A 65 -0.76 -14.44 1.73
N MET A 66 -0.37 -14.56 3.00
CA MET A 66 -0.22 -13.40 3.91
C MET A 66 0.78 -12.37 3.35
N SER A 67 1.88 -12.84 2.76
CA SER A 67 2.88 -11.96 2.14
C SER A 67 2.34 -11.30 0.85
N PHE A 68 1.45 -11.96 0.13
CA PHE A 68 0.80 -11.35 -1.02
C PHE A 68 -0.18 -10.24 -0.59
N PHE A 69 -1.04 -10.51 0.40
CA PHE A 69 -2.02 -9.54 0.89
C PHE A 69 -1.38 -8.32 1.55
N ALA A 70 -0.36 -8.51 2.38
CA ALA A 70 0.38 -7.40 2.98
C ALA A 70 1.01 -6.48 1.91
N GLY A 71 1.48 -7.05 0.80
CA GLY A 71 2.02 -6.26 -0.31
C GLY A 71 0.96 -5.49 -1.11
N ILE A 72 -0.27 -5.98 -1.17
CA ILE A 72 -1.38 -5.27 -1.83
C ILE A 72 -1.78 -4.04 -1.00
N ASP A 73 -1.90 -4.19 0.32
CA ASP A 73 -2.32 -3.11 1.22
C ASP A 73 -1.36 -1.91 1.15
N GLU A 74 -0.05 -2.18 1.23
CA GLU A 74 0.99 -1.16 1.13
C GLU A 74 1.00 -0.46 -0.25
N SER A 75 0.75 -1.23 -1.32
CA SER A 75 0.67 -0.68 -2.68
C SER A 75 -0.58 0.18 -2.86
N ALA A 76 -1.71 -0.23 -2.29
CA ALA A 76 -2.96 0.50 -2.34
C ALA A 76 -2.87 1.83 -1.59
N GLU A 77 -2.26 1.85 -0.40
CA GLU A 77 -2.04 3.09 0.35
C GLU A 77 -1.11 4.06 -0.41
N TYR A 78 -0.07 3.53 -1.05
CA TYR A 78 0.82 4.34 -1.89
C TYR A 78 0.08 4.95 -3.09
N VAL A 79 -0.64 4.13 -3.85
CA VAL A 79 -1.45 4.60 -4.98
C VAL A 79 -2.48 5.62 -4.51
N PHE A 80 -3.11 5.38 -3.36
CA PHE A 80 -4.04 6.32 -2.75
C PHE A 80 -3.36 7.67 -2.48
N LYS A 81 -2.23 7.71 -1.78
CA LYS A 81 -1.52 8.97 -1.49
C LYS A 81 -1.08 9.71 -2.75
N GLU A 82 -0.56 9.00 -3.74
CA GLU A 82 -0.07 9.59 -5.01
C GLU A 82 -1.21 10.12 -5.89
N THR A 83 -2.40 9.55 -5.81
CA THR A 83 -3.56 10.01 -6.60
C THR A 83 -4.37 11.08 -5.87
N HIS A 84 -4.36 11.07 -4.54
CA HIS A 84 -5.19 11.95 -3.73
C HIS A 84 -4.50 13.24 -3.31
N PHE A 85 -3.16 13.30 -3.30
CA PHE A 85 -2.42 14.50 -2.90
C PHE A 85 -1.56 15.06 -4.02
N ASP A 86 -1.62 16.38 -4.20
CA ASP A 86 -0.73 17.10 -5.10
C ASP A 86 0.69 17.18 -4.53
N LYS A 87 1.71 16.86 -5.34
CA LYS A 87 3.10 16.76 -4.89
C LYS A 87 3.75 18.10 -4.56
N MET A 88 3.28 19.18 -5.18
CA MET A 88 3.84 20.51 -4.98
C MET A 88 3.37 21.11 -3.66
N THR A 89 2.07 20.98 -3.39
CA THR A 89 1.35 21.65 -2.30
C THR A 89 1.07 20.74 -1.10
N GLY A 90 1.00 19.42 -1.34
CA GLY A 90 0.54 18.45 -0.35
C GLY A 90 -0.92 18.64 0.05
N LEU A 91 -1.72 19.32 -0.78
CA LEU A 91 -3.18 19.42 -0.65
C LEU A 91 -3.85 18.30 -1.43
N LEU A 92 -5.15 18.12 -1.21
CA LEU A 92 -5.92 17.16 -1.99
C LEU A 92 -5.94 17.57 -3.47
N THR A 93 -5.81 16.60 -4.36
CA THR A 93 -6.03 16.81 -5.79
C THR A 93 -7.50 17.14 -6.05
N ARG A 94 -7.77 17.79 -7.19
CA ARG A 94 -9.15 18.09 -7.62
C ARG A 94 -10.05 16.85 -7.60
N GLN A 95 -9.54 15.71 -8.05
CA GLN A 95 -10.28 14.45 -8.05
C GLN A 95 -10.64 14.00 -6.62
N ALA A 96 -9.72 14.11 -5.66
CA ALA A 96 -9.98 13.76 -4.28
C ALA A 96 -10.96 14.73 -3.59
N ILE A 97 -10.90 16.03 -3.92
CA ILE A 97 -11.85 17.03 -3.42
C ILE A 97 -13.29 16.70 -3.85
N VAL A 98 -13.51 16.31 -5.11
CA VAL A 98 -14.86 15.93 -5.60
C VAL A 98 -15.47 14.82 -4.74
N GLY A 99 -14.70 13.77 -4.42
CA GLY A 99 -15.15 12.70 -3.55
C GLY A 99 -15.49 13.17 -2.13
N LYS A 100 -14.66 14.06 -1.56
CA LYS A 100 -14.90 14.65 -0.23
C LYS A 100 -16.15 15.51 -0.19
N VAL A 101 -16.40 16.33 -1.22
CA VAL A 101 -17.61 17.16 -1.32
C VAL A 101 -18.85 16.28 -1.44
N ALA A 102 -18.80 15.21 -2.25
CA ALA A 102 -19.92 14.27 -2.38
C ALA A 102 -20.25 13.57 -1.05
N ALA A 103 -19.23 13.16 -0.29
CA ALA A 103 -19.42 12.56 1.03
C ALA A 103 -20.03 13.56 2.03
N ALA A 104 -19.52 14.79 2.09
CA ALA A 104 -20.05 15.82 2.99
C ALA A 104 -21.49 16.22 2.64
N ALA A 105 -21.84 16.23 1.35
CA ALA A 105 -23.21 16.46 0.91
C ALA A 105 -24.16 15.32 1.32
N ALA A 106 -23.72 14.06 1.26
CA ALA A 106 -24.50 12.94 1.76
C ALA A 106 -24.71 13.01 3.28
N GLU A 107 -23.67 13.36 4.03
CA GLU A 107 -23.75 13.56 5.48
C GLU A 107 -24.72 14.69 5.86
N THR A 108 -24.74 15.78 5.08
CA THR A 108 -25.71 16.87 5.23
C THR A 108 -27.16 16.37 5.07
N LEU A 109 -27.41 15.45 4.14
CA LEU A 109 -28.75 14.87 3.94
C LEU A 109 -29.19 13.99 5.10
N GLU A 110 -28.25 13.31 5.76
CA GLU A 110 -28.53 12.44 6.91
C GLU A 110 -28.69 13.22 8.22
N THR A 111 -27.85 14.22 8.44
CA THR A 111 -27.74 14.95 9.71
C THR A 111 -28.55 16.26 9.73
N GLY A 112 -28.83 16.84 8.56
CA GLY A 112 -29.41 18.18 8.42
C GLY A 112 -28.43 19.33 8.66
N GLU A 113 -27.17 19.04 9.01
CA GLU A 113 -26.14 20.05 9.25
C GLU A 113 -25.55 20.58 7.94
N PRO A 114 -25.50 21.91 7.72
CA PRO A 114 -25.06 22.47 6.46
C PRO A 114 -23.54 22.36 6.26
N VAL A 115 -23.12 22.05 5.04
CA VAL A 115 -21.72 22.14 4.60
C VAL A 115 -21.47 23.40 3.78
N TYR A 116 -20.29 24.00 3.96
CA TYR A 116 -19.83 25.17 3.20
C TYR A 116 -18.61 24.82 2.35
N LEU A 117 -18.58 25.33 1.12
CA LEU A 117 -17.44 25.21 0.21
C LEU A 117 -16.93 26.62 -0.14
N ILE A 118 -15.63 26.83 0.00
CA ILE A 118 -14.95 28.07 -0.34
C ILE A 118 -13.97 27.78 -1.48
N ASP A 119 -14.11 28.49 -2.59
CA ASP A 119 -13.19 28.47 -3.71
C ASP A 119 -12.30 29.71 -3.66
N ILE A 120 -10.99 29.53 -3.80
CA ILE A 120 -9.98 30.59 -3.63
C ILE A 120 -8.99 30.49 -4.79
N ASP A 121 -8.76 31.62 -5.46
CA ASP A 121 -7.80 31.73 -6.56
C ASP A 121 -6.73 32.80 -6.28
N ILE A 122 -5.56 32.67 -6.90
CA ILE A 122 -4.49 33.66 -6.80
C ILE A 122 -4.58 34.60 -8.00
N ASP A 123 -5.00 35.84 -7.73
CA ASP A 123 -5.14 36.86 -8.76
C ASP A 123 -3.85 37.08 -9.56
N ARG A 124 -4.00 37.13 -10.89
CA ARG A 124 -2.91 37.46 -11.83
C ARG A 124 -1.68 36.54 -11.72
N PHE A 125 -1.83 35.31 -11.24
CA PHE A 125 -0.70 34.38 -11.06
C PHE A 125 0.16 34.18 -12.32
N LYS A 126 -0.44 34.19 -13.52
CA LYS A 126 0.30 34.13 -14.78
C LYS A 126 1.28 35.29 -14.97
N GLN A 127 0.88 36.52 -14.64
CA GLN A 127 1.75 37.70 -14.74
C GLN A 127 2.93 37.59 -13.78
N ILE A 128 2.72 36.97 -12.62
CA ILE A 128 3.81 36.67 -11.66
C ILE A 128 4.79 35.68 -12.31
N ASN A 129 4.29 34.55 -12.84
CA ASN A 129 5.15 33.57 -13.51
C ASN A 129 5.92 34.17 -14.69
N ASP A 130 5.29 35.04 -15.48
CA ASP A 130 5.91 35.70 -16.62
C ASP A 130 7.00 36.72 -16.17
N ALA A 131 6.86 37.32 -14.99
CA ALA A 131 7.79 38.33 -14.46
C ALA A 131 8.99 37.75 -13.70
N ILE A 132 8.78 36.71 -12.89
CA ILE A 132 9.80 36.16 -11.97
C ILE A 132 10.15 34.68 -12.22
N GLY A 133 9.52 34.06 -13.22
CA GLY A 133 9.74 32.68 -13.62
C GLY A 133 8.91 31.66 -12.82
N TYR A 134 8.64 30.52 -13.45
CA TYR A 134 7.78 29.45 -12.90
C TYR A 134 8.26 28.90 -11.55
N SER A 135 9.58 28.75 -11.34
CA SER A 135 10.11 28.22 -10.08
C SER A 135 9.75 29.07 -8.87
N HIS A 136 9.75 30.41 -9.00
CA HIS A 136 9.32 31.31 -7.93
C HIS A 136 7.80 31.35 -7.78
N GLY A 137 7.07 31.15 -8.87
CA GLY A 137 5.63 30.91 -8.83
C GLY A 137 5.25 29.69 -7.99
N ASP A 138 5.99 28.59 -8.16
CA ASP A 138 5.80 27.37 -7.36
C ASP A 138 6.08 27.62 -5.87
N GLU A 139 7.10 28.41 -5.53
CA GLU A 139 7.37 28.81 -4.15
C GLU A 139 6.24 29.66 -3.56
N LEU A 140 5.67 30.58 -4.35
CA LEU A 140 4.51 31.36 -3.94
C LEU A 140 3.31 30.46 -3.64
N ILE A 141 3.02 29.48 -4.51
CA ILE A 141 1.94 28.50 -4.28
C ILE A 141 2.19 27.71 -2.99
N ARG A 142 3.43 27.26 -2.74
CA ARG A 142 3.78 26.53 -1.50
C ARG A 142 3.59 27.41 -0.27
N ALA A 143 4.01 28.67 -0.31
CA ALA A 143 3.84 29.60 0.80
C ALA A 143 2.36 29.92 1.06
N PHE A 144 1.57 30.14 0.00
CA PHE A 144 0.12 30.35 0.08
C PHE A 144 -0.58 29.14 0.71
N THR A 145 -0.26 27.93 0.23
CA THR A 145 -0.79 26.68 0.76
C THR A 145 -0.45 26.50 2.24
N LYS A 146 0.79 26.80 2.63
CA LYS A 146 1.22 26.69 4.03
C LYS A 146 0.38 27.58 4.94
N ARG A 147 0.15 28.84 4.53
CA ARG A 147 -0.68 29.79 5.29
C ARG A 147 -2.12 29.32 5.42
N LEU A 148 -2.71 28.75 4.37
CA LEU A 148 -4.05 28.18 4.42
C LEU A 148 -4.17 27.01 5.42
N LYS A 149 -3.12 26.21 5.61
CA LYS A 149 -3.11 25.11 6.59
C LYS A 149 -2.94 25.56 8.04
N GLU A 150 -2.42 26.77 8.25
CA GLU A 150 -2.16 27.36 9.57
C GLU A 150 -3.30 28.26 10.07
N SER A 151 -4.30 28.54 9.22
CA SER A 151 -5.49 29.34 9.54
C SER A 151 -6.66 28.44 9.95
#